data_AF-A0A3M1J5E2-F1
#
_entry.id   AF-A0A3M1J5E2-F1
#
_cell.length_a   1.000
_cell.length_b   1.000
_cell.length_c   1.000
_cell.angle_alpha   90.00
_cell.angle_beta   90.00
_cell.angle_gamma   90.00
#
_symmetry.space_group_name_H-M   'P 1'
#
loop_
_entity.id
_entity.type
_entity.pdbx_description
1 polymer ?
#
loop_
_entity_poly.entity_id
_entity_poly.type
_entity_poly.pdbx_seq_one_letter_code
_entity_poly.pdbx_strand_id
1 'polypeptide(L)'
;LASGGALILFVAAFWGPNRGTAEHRKMITFLGQIVLGLLLFDLLLEWAEYSTQLYASIPAHTESMQLILFGPYWWVFWIVHILIGAVIPILLLVLAKDNIPAVATAGALIVITFISVRLNIVIPALAVEELEGLRNAFTGPGLSFDYFPSSMEWLFFIWTVSLAGLLFLVGYSLLPIVRQQKEAA
;
A
#
# COMPACT_ATOMS: atom_id res chain seq x y z
N LEU A 1 -2.56 2.48 -8.36
CA LEU A 1 -3.18 1.37 -9.14
C LEU A 1 -2.82 0.01 -8.55
N ALA A 2 -1.56 -0.20 -8.12
CA ALA A 2 -1.13 -1.43 -7.49
C ALA A 2 -1.96 -1.85 -6.27
N SER A 3 -2.22 -0.94 -5.31
CA SER A 3 -3.03 -1.25 -4.12
C SER A 3 -4.48 -1.63 -4.45
N GLY A 4 -5.12 -0.93 -5.39
CA GLY A 4 -6.47 -1.28 -5.85
C GLY A 4 -6.52 -2.64 -6.55
N GLY A 5 -5.55 -2.92 -7.44
CA GLY A 5 -5.43 -4.22 -8.09
C GLY A 5 -5.16 -5.35 -7.10
N ALA A 6 -4.31 -5.12 -6.10
CA ALA A 6 -4.01 -6.05 -5.03
C ALA A 6 -5.23 -6.33 -4.14
N LEU A 7 -6.04 -5.31 -3.85
CA LEU A 7 -7.31 -5.48 -3.13
C LEU A 7 -8.31 -6.31 -3.93
N ILE A 8 -8.46 -6.02 -5.23
CA ILE A 8 -9.33 -6.81 -6.11
C ILE A 8 -8.84 -8.26 -6.19
N LEU A 9 -7.54 -8.49 -6.32
CA LEU A 9 -6.94 -9.83 -6.32
C LEU A 9 -7.29 -10.59 -5.04
N PHE A 10 -7.10 -9.95 -3.88
CA PHE A 10 -7.42 -10.55 -2.58
C PHE A 10 -8.90 -10.90 -2.47
N VAL A 11 -9.78 -9.96 -2.80
CA VAL A 11 -11.23 -10.17 -2.76
C VAL A 11 -11.65 -11.25 -3.75
N ALA A 12 -11.13 -11.25 -4.98
CA ALA A 12 -11.45 -12.24 -5.99
C ALA A 12 -11.01 -13.66 -5.60
N ALA A 13 -9.89 -13.82 -4.88
CA ALA A 13 -9.43 -15.12 -4.43
C ALA A 13 -10.38 -15.78 -3.40
N PHE A 14 -11.05 -14.97 -2.57
CA PHE A 14 -11.94 -15.44 -1.51
C PHE A 14 -13.44 -15.33 -1.85
N TRP A 15 -13.85 -14.38 -2.68
CA TRP A 15 -15.26 -14.14 -3.02
C TRP A 15 -15.54 -14.16 -4.53
N GLY A 16 -14.56 -14.53 -5.35
CA GLY A 16 -14.74 -14.65 -6.79
C GLY A 16 -15.62 -15.83 -7.22
N PRO A 17 -16.20 -15.78 -8.44
CA PRO A 17 -17.02 -16.85 -8.99
C PRO A 17 -16.19 -18.13 -9.26
N ASN A 18 -16.89 -19.27 -9.38
CA ASN A 18 -16.34 -20.58 -9.77
C ASN A 18 -15.13 -21.07 -8.92
N ARG A 19 -15.13 -20.80 -7.62
CA ARG A 19 -14.04 -21.20 -6.70
C ARG A 19 -13.71 -22.69 -6.82
N GLY A 20 -12.43 -23.03 -6.90
CA GLY A 20 -11.95 -24.41 -7.03
C GLY A 20 -11.88 -24.93 -8.47
N THR A 21 -12.43 -24.20 -9.46
CA THR A 21 -12.27 -24.57 -10.88
C THR A 21 -10.91 -24.14 -11.44
N ALA A 22 -10.50 -24.76 -12.56
CA ALA A 22 -9.29 -24.38 -13.28
C ALA A 22 -9.37 -22.94 -13.84
N GLU A 23 -10.57 -22.46 -14.18
CA GLU A 23 -10.79 -21.09 -14.65
C GLU A 23 -10.53 -20.06 -13.56
N HIS A 24 -11.04 -20.30 -12.36
CA HIS A 24 -10.78 -19.43 -11.21
C HIS A 24 -9.28 -19.33 -10.91
N ARG A 25 -8.56 -20.47 -10.93
CA ARG A 25 -7.11 -20.49 -10.76
C ARG A 25 -6.39 -19.63 -11.81
N LYS A 26 -6.72 -19.81 -13.09
CA LYS A 26 -6.13 -19.01 -14.18
C LYS A 26 -6.39 -17.51 -14.01
N MET A 27 -7.62 -17.15 -13.63
CA MET A 27 -8.01 -15.76 -13.37
C MET A 27 -7.18 -15.15 -12.24
N ILE A 28 -7.03 -15.85 -11.10
CA ILE A 28 -6.24 -15.37 -9.96
C ILE A 28 -4.75 -15.24 -10.33
N THR A 29 -4.18 -16.21 -11.04
CA THR A 29 -2.79 -16.13 -11.50
C THR A 29 -2.59 -14.94 -12.46
N PHE A 30 -3.52 -14.70 -13.39
CA PHE A 30 -3.46 -13.55 -14.30
C PHE A 30 -3.55 -12.21 -13.57
N LEU A 31 -4.49 -12.08 -12.63
CA LEU A 31 -4.58 -10.89 -11.78
C LEU A 31 -3.30 -10.70 -10.95
N GLY A 32 -2.73 -11.78 -10.41
CA GLY A 32 -1.44 -11.76 -9.71
C GLY A 32 -0.29 -11.25 -10.57
N GLN A 33 -0.25 -11.62 -11.87
CA GLN A 33 0.75 -11.11 -12.81
C GLN A 33 0.57 -9.62 -13.11
N ILE A 34 -0.67 -9.14 -13.24
CA ILE A 34 -0.94 -7.71 -13.40
C ILE A 34 -0.47 -6.95 -12.15
N VAL A 35 -0.83 -7.43 -10.96
CA VAL A 35 -0.42 -6.81 -9.69
C VAL A 35 1.09 -6.81 -9.54
N LEU A 36 1.76 -7.91 -9.92
CA LEU A 36 3.23 -7.98 -9.93
C LEU A 36 3.83 -6.93 -10.86
N GLY A 37 3.31 -6.80 -12.09
CA GLY A 37 3.77 -5.80 -13.05
C GLY A 37 3.59 -4.38 -12.53
N LEU A 38 2.43 -4.08 -11.93
CA LEU A 38 2.17 -2.78 -11.30
C LEU A 38 3.09 -2.51 -10.12
N LEU A 39 3.34 -3.51 -9.26
CA LEU A 39 4.23 -3.37 -8.11
C LEU A 39 5.68 -3.10 -8.56
N LEU A 40 6.17 -3.84 -9.56
CA LEU A 40 7.51 -3.61 -10.10
C LEU A 40 7.63 -2.24 -10.78
N PHE A 41 6.57 -1.79 -11.46
CA PHE A 41 6.53 -0.46 -12.06
C PHE A 41 6.54 0.63 -11.00
N ASP A 42 5.75 0.49 -9.93
CA ASP A 42 5.74 1.44 -8.80
C ASP A 42 7.14 1.52 -8.15
N LEU A 43 7.81 0.39 -7.93
CA LEU A 43 9.19 0.36 -7.41
C LEU A 43 10.20 1.02 -8.34
N LEU A 44 10.02 0.89 -9.66
CA LEU A 44 10.86 1.57 -10.64
C LEU A 44 10.66 3.08 -10.59
N LEU A 45 9.42 3.56 -10.45
CA LEU A 45 9.13 4.98 -10.28
C LEU A 45 9.72 5.52 -8.97
N GLU A 46 9.58 4.77 -7.88
CA GLU A 46 10.17 5.12 -6.58
C GLU A 46 11.69 5.21 -6.67
N TRP A 47 12.33 4.23 -7.31
CA TRP A 47 13.77 4.26 -7.53
C TRP A 47 14.20 5.47 -8.38
N ALA A 48 13.44 5.81 -9.42
CA ALA A 48 13.72 6.97 -10.27
C ALA A 48 13.57 8.29 -9.50
N GLU A 49 12.55 8.41 -8.67
CA GLU A 49 12.31 9.56 -7.81
C GLU A 49 13.46 9.73 -6.81
N TYR A 50 13.86 8.67 -6.11
CA TYR A 50 14.96 8.75 -5.14
C TYR A 50 16.31 9.02 -5.82
N SER A 51 16.55 8.43 -6.99
CA SER A 51 17.78 8.67 -7.75
C SER A 51 17.89 10.11 -8.24
N THR A 52 16.80 10.68 -8.73
CA THR A 52 16.79 12.08 -9.22
C THR A 52 16.91 13.08 -8.07
N GLN A 53 16.26 12.83 -6.94
CA GLN A 53 16.39 13.67 -5.75
C GLN A 53 17.81 13.64 -5.15
N LEU A 54 18.46 12.47 -5.11
CA LEU A 54 19.87 12.36 -4.68
C LEU A 54 20.82 13.06 -5.66
N TYR A 55 20.58 12.90 -6.97
CA TYR A 55 21.43 13.52 -8.00
C TYR A 55 21.31 15.04 -8.02
N ALA A 56 20.10 15.58 -7.82
CA ALA A 56 19.85 17.03 -7.81
C ALA A 56 20.67 17.77 -6.72
N SER A 57 21.16 17.08 -5.69
CA SER A 57 22.07 17.61 -4.66
C SER A 57 21.57 18.90 -3.98
N ILE A 58 20.25 19.10 -3.94
CA ILE A 58 19.62 20.21 -3.23
C ILE A 58 19.57 19.82 -1.74
N PRO A 59 20.20 20.59 -0.82
CA PRO A 59 20.35 20.22 0.58
C PRO A 59 19.04 19.79 1.27
N ALA A 60 17.95 20.51 1.00
CA ALA A 60 16.62 20.23 1.59
C ALA A 60 16.03 18.86 1.19
N HIS A 61 16.30 18.37 -0.01
CA HIS A 61 15.80 17.05 -0.46
C HIS A 61 16.69 15.91 0.07
N THR A 62 18.00 16.15 0.18
CA THR A 62 18.92 15.15 0.72
C THR A 62 18.70 14.89 2.21
N GLU A 63 18.33 15.89 3.01
CA GLU A 63 17.99 15.71 4.43
C GLU A 63 16.69 14.92 4.63
N SER A 64 15.64 15.25 3.87
CA SER A 64 14.39 14.49 3.84
C SER A 64 14.62 13.01 3.53
N MET A 65 15.46 12.72 2.53
CA MET A 65 15.80 11.35 2.14
C MET A 65 16.59 10.62 3.23
N GLN A 66 17.55 11.28 3.87
CA GLN A 66 18.30 10.69 4.98
C GLN A 66 17.39 10.35 6.16
N LEU A 67 16.38 11.18 6.44
CA LEU A 67 15.37 10.89 7.46
C LEU A 67 14.52 9.66 7.13
N ILE A 68 14.15 9.44 5.86
CA ILE A 68 13.43 8.23 5.43
C ILE A 68 14.33 6.99 5.57
N LEU A 69 15.55 7.06 5.05
CA LEU A 69 16.42 5.89 4.90
C LEU A 69 17.12 5.49 6.20
N PHE A 70 17.49 6.46 7.03
CA PHE A 70 18.33 6.27 8.23
C PHE A 70 17.84 7.05 9.46
N GLY A 71 16.75 7.81 9.33
CA GLY A 71 16.18 8.55 10.45
C GLY A 71 15.41 7.65 11.44
N PRO A 72 14.63 8.26 12.36
CA PRO A 72 13.93 7.54 13.42
C PRO A 72 12.99 6.44 12.93
N TYR A 73 12.44 6.59 11.70
CA TYR A 73 11.47 5.69 11.10
C TYR A 73 12.04 4.81 9.98
N TRP A 74 13.36 4.61 9.91
CA TRP A 74 14.02 3.81 8.88
C TRP A 74 13.42 2.40 8.70
N TRP A 75 12.95 1.80 9.79
CA TRP A 75 12.34 0.46 9.79
C TRP A 75 11.02 0.42 9.01
N VAL A 76 10.28 1.53 8.94
CA VAL A 76 9.05 1.65 8.14
C VAL A 76 9.39 1.52 6.65
N PHE A 77 10.48 2.16 6.22
CA PHE A 77 10.98 2.05 4.86
C PHE A 77 11.53 0.65 4.56
N TRP A 78 12.53 0.20 5.31
CA TRP A 78 13.24 -1.03 4.97
C TRP A 78 12.43 -2.31 5.26
N ILE A 79 11.73 -2.36 6.38
CA ILE A 79 11.02 -3.57 6.80
C ILE A 79 9.60 -3.56 6.28
N VAL A 80 8.81 -2.53 6.60
CA VAL A 80 7.38 -2.54 6.25
C VAL A 80 7.17 -2.35 4.75
N HIS A 81 7.82 -1.35 4.16
CA HIS A 81 7.65 -1.06 2.74
C HIS A 81 8.46 -2.01 1.84
N ILE A 82 9.79 -2.05 1.97
CA ILE A 82 10.63 -2.87 1.08
C ILE A 82 10.46 -4.36 1.35
N LEU A 83 10.70 -4.83 2.57
CA LEU A 83 10.67 -6.27 2.83
C LEU A 83 9.24 -6.84 2.75
N ILE A 84 8.29 -6.29 3.50
CA ILE A 84 6.93 -6.83 3.60
C ILE A 84 6.05 -6.36 2.44
N GLY A 85 6.20 -5.13 1.96
CA GLY A 85 5.36 -4.57 0.91
C GLY A 85 5.82 -4.84 -0.52
N ALA A 86 7.11 -5.13 -0.73
CA ALA A 86 7.65 -5.42 -2.05
C ALA A 86 8.24 -6.83 -2.14
N VAL A 87 9.30 -7.13 -1.39
CA VAL A 87 10.09 -8.37 -1.56
C VAL A 87 9.24 -9.62 -1.31
N ILE A 88 8.54 -9.70 -0.16
CA ILE A 88 7.72 -10.87 0.17
C ILE A 88 6.58 -11.07 -0.87
N PRO A 89 5.78 -10.05 -1.23
CA PRO A 89 4.76 -10.19 -2.26
C PRO A 89 5.33 -10.59 -3.62
N ILE A 90 6.46 -10.03 -4.05
CA ILE A 90 7.13 -10.42 -5.31
C ILE A 90 7.50 -11.90 -5.28
N LEU A 91 8.12 -12.37 -4.19
CA LEU A 91 8.49 -13.78 -4.05
C LEU A 91 7.27 -14.70 -4.09
N LEU A 92 6.18 -14.33 -3.40
CA LEU A 92 4.93 -15.09 -3.42
C LEU A 92 4.29 -15.13 -4.81
N LEU A 93 4.25 -13.99 -5.52
CA LEU A 93 3.66 -13.88 -6.85
C LEU A 93 4.48 -14.59 -7.93
N VAL A 94 5.80 -14.70 -7.76
CA VAL A 94 6.70 -15.37 -8.73
C VAL A 94 6.82 -16.86 -8.44
N LEU A 95 7.13 -17.24 -7.19
CA LEU A 95 7.44 -18.63 -6.82
C LEU A 95 6.17 -19.45 -6.54
N ALA A 96 5.13 -18.82 -6.00
CA ALA A 96 3.89 -19.47 -5.60
C ALA A 96 2.68 -18.99 -6.43
N LYS A 97 2.90 -18.64 -7.70
CA LYS A 97 1.85 -18.15 -8.64
C LYS A 97 0.66 -19.10 -8.81
N ASP A 98 0.91 -20.39 -8.59
CA ASP A 98 -0.06 -21.47 -8.66
C ASP A 98 -0.70 -21.76 -7.29
N ASN A 99 -0.35 -21.04 -6.23
CA ASN A 99 -0.94 -21.23 -4.93
C ASN A 99 -1.88 -20.07 -4.61
N ILE A 100 -3.20 -20.29 -4.79
CA ILE A 100 -4.25 -19.26 -4.59
C ILE A 100 -4.11 -18.54 -3.24
N PRO A 101 -3.99 -19.23 -2.08
CA PRO A 101 -3.81 -18.53 -0.82
C PRO A 101 -2.51 -17.71 -0.77
N ALA A 102 -1.41 -18.17 -1.39
CA ALA A 102 -0.17 -17.40 -1.43
C ALA A 102 -0.31 -16.11 -2.24
N VAL A 103 -0.96 -16.19 -3.41
CA VAL A 103 -1.26 -15.03 -4.26
C VAL A 103 -2.21 -14.05 -3.56
N ALA A 104 -3.21 -14.58 -2.83
CA ALA A 104 -4.11 -13.75 -2.03
C ALA A 104 -3.36 -13.06 -0.88
N THR A 105 -2.52 -13.78 -0.15
CA THR A 105 -1.69 -13.20 0.92
C THR A 105 -0.76 -12.10 0.37
N ALA A 106 -0.18 -12.28 -0.81
CA ALA A 106 0.61 -11.24 -1.46
C ALA A 106 -0.23 -9.97 -1.72
N GLY A 107 -1.45 -10.11 -2.24
CA GLY A 107 -2.38 -9.00 -2.41
C GLY A 107 -2.73 -8.29 -1.10
N ALA A 108 -3.02 -9.05 -0.04
CA ALA A 108 -3.31 -8.50 1.29
C ALA A 108 -2.12 -7.73 1.87
N LEU A 109 -0.91 -8.29 1.77
CA LEU A 109 0.31 -7.63 2.24
C LEU A 109 0.52 -6.30 1.52
N ILE A 110 0.44 -6.28 0.18
CA ILE A 110 0.58 -5.05 -0.62
C ILE A 110 -0.40 -3.98 -0.16
N VAL A 111 -1.68 -4.33 0.04
CA VAL A 111 -2.72 -3.36 0.47
C VAL A 111 -2.39 -2.78 1.85
N ILE A 112 -2.00 -3.62 2.80
CA ILE A 112 -1.71 -3.22 4.18
C ILE A 112 -0.48 -2.33 4.23
N THR A 113 0.59 -2.69 3.51
CA THR A 113 1.86 -1.95 3.55
C THR A 113 1.86 -0.71 2.66
N PHE A 114 0.92 -0.56 1.73
CA PHE A 114 0.85 0.62 0.87
C PHE A 114 0.66 1.93 1.64
N ILE A 115 0.14 1.87 2.87
CA ILE A 115 0.06 3.03 3.75
C ILE A 115 1.46 3.56 4.11
N SER A 116 2.46 2.68 4.22
CA SER A 116 3.84 3.05 4.54
C SER A 116 4.48 3.90 3.45
N VAL A 117 4.16 3.64 2.17
CA VAL A 117 4.58 4.49 1.04
C VAL A 117 4.10 5.93 1.26
N ARG A 118 2.83 6.11 1.63
CA ARG A 118 2.28 7.44 1.89
C ARG A 118 2.92 8.10 3.10
N LEU A 119 3.15 7.36 4.18
CA LEU A 119 3.81 7.88 5.37
C LEU A 119 5.25 8.31 5.09
N ASN A 120 5.99 7.55 4.28
CA ASN A 120 7.36 7.88 3.89
C ASN A 120 7.47 9.15 3.03
N ILE A 121 6.39 9.60 2.40
CA ILE A 121 6.36 10.87 1.66
C ILE A 121 5.87 12.01 2.56
N VAL A 122 4.83 11.76 3.36
CA VAL A 122 4.18 12.78 4.18
C VAL A 122 5.02 13.18 5.41
N ILE A 123 5.62 12.22 6.11
CA ILE A 123 6.37 12.51 7.35
C ILE A 123 7.60 13.38 7.08
N PRO A 124 8.47 13.09 6.10
CA PRO A 124 9.64 13.94 5.83
C PRO A 124 9.25 15.33 5.36
N ALA A 125 8.20 15.45 4.55
CA ALA A 125 7.66 16.74 4.11
C ALA A 125 7.10 17.59 5.27
N LEU A 126 6.73 16.97 6.40
CA LEU A 126 6.32 17.68 7.61
C LEU A 126 7.48 17.90 8.60
N ALA A 127 8.50 17.04 8.56
CA ALA A 127 9.59 17.03 9.53
C ALA A 127 10.77 17.92 9.12
N VAL A 128 10.98 18.14 7.82
CA VAL A 128 12.02 19.04 7.30
C VAL A 128 11.47 20.46 7.19
N GLU A 129 12.21 21.42 7.72
CA GLU A 129 11.85 22.83 7.67
C GLU A 129 11.97 23.36 6.24
N GLU A 130 10.85 23.78 5.63
CA GLU A 130 10.84 24.42 4.31
C GLU A 130 11.52 25.80 4.32
N LEU A 131 11.57 26.47 5.49
CA LEU A 131 12.32 27.71 5.73
C LEU A 131 13.19 27.53 6.97
N GLU A 132 14.49 27.78 6.83
CA GLU A 132 15.44 27.70 7.94
C GLU A 132 14.98 28.54 9.14
N GLY A 133 14.80 27.89 10.29
CA GLY A 133 14.48 28.56 11.55
C GLY A 133 12.99 28.58 11.90
N LEU A 134 12.11 28.01 11.06
CA LEU A 134 10.68 27.86 11.37
C LEU A 134 10.44 27.12 12.70
N ARG A 135 11.24 26.09 12.98
CA ARG A 135 11.14 25.32 14.23
C ARG A 135 11.45 26.13 15.47
N ASN A 136 12.32 27.13 15.34
CA ASN A 136 12.70 28.02 16.44
C ASN A 136 11.80 29.25 16.53
N ALA A 137 11.15 29.66 15.43
CA ALA A 137 10.28 30.83 15.38
C ALA A 137 8.87 30.57 15.92
N PHE A 138 8.35 29.35 15.79
CA PHE A 138 7.00 28.99 16.22
C PHE A 138 7.03 27.84 17.23
N THR A 139 7.17 28.18 18.50
CA THR A 139 7.12 27.21 19.61
C THR A 139 5.79 27.32 20.35
N GLY A 140 4.96 26.28 20.31
CA GLY A 140 3.67 26.23 21.01
C GLY A 140 3.03 24.83 20.99
N PRO A 141 1.94 24.59 21.74
CA PRO A 141 1.25 23.31 21.76
C PRO A 141 0.74 22.94 20.36
N GLY A 142 1.22 21.83 19.79
CA GLY A 142 0.87 21.37 18.44
C GLY A 142 1.74 21.92 17.31
N LEU A 143 2.71 22.81 17.60
CA LEU A 143 3.70 23.30 16.65
C LEU A 143 5.00 22.49 16.82
N SER A 144 4.92 21.20 16.50
CA SER A 144 6.04 20.27 16.54
C SER A 144 6.25 19.64 15.17
N PHE A 145 7.51 19.44 14.80
CA PHE A 145 7.91 18.71 13.59
C PHE A 145 7.90 17.19 13.80
N ASP A 146 7.72 16.74 15.05
CA ASP A 146 7.62 15.32 15.38
C ASP A 146 6.16 14.85 15.24
N TYR A 147 5.89 14.05 14.21
CA TYR A 147 4.59 13.42 13.99
C TYR A 147 4.55 12.01 14.57
N PHE A 148 3.57 11.75 15.42
CA PHE A 148 3.17 10.41 15.83
C PHE A 148 1.64 10.33 15.88
N PRO A 149 1.01 9.34 15.21
CA PRO A 149 -0.45 9.31 15.12
C PRO A 149 -1.09 9.12 16.49
N SER A 150 -2.07 9.96 16.80
CA SER A 150 -2.91 9.89 17.98
C SER A 150 -3.91 8.73 17.92
N SER A 151 -4.42 8.31 19.08
CA SER A 151 -5.47 7.28 19.15
C SER A 151 -6.73 7.66 18.37
N MET A 152 -7.07 8.95 18.31
CA MET A 152 -8.19 9.46 17.52
C MET A 152 -7.98 9.28 16.02
N GLU A 153 -6.76 9.54 15.51
CA GLU A 153 -6.42 9.32 14.10
C GLU A 153 -6.52 7.82 13.74
N TRP A 154 -6.03 6.94 14.63
CA TRP A 154 -6.18 5.50 14.43
C TRP A 154 -7.64 5.04 14.40
N LEU A 155 -8.47 5.53 15.32
CA LEU A 155 -9.91 5.21 15.34
C LEU A 155 -10.62 5.74 14.10
N PHE A 156 -10.30 6.95 13.66
CA PHE A 156 -10.87 7.53 12.44
C PHE A 156 -10.46 6.75 11.18
N PHE A 157 -9.21 6.28 11.12
CA PHE A 157 -8.72 5.41 10.06
C PHE A 157 -9.51 4.09 10.03
N ILE A 158 -9.65 3.41 11.18
CA ILE A 158 -10.41 2.15 11.29
C ILE A 158 -11.88 2.38 10.89
N TRP A 159 -12.49 3.48 11.33
CA TRP A 159 -13.86 3.82 10.96
C TRP A 159 -14.02 3.99 9.44
N THR A 160 -13.08 4.69 8.81
CA THR A 160 -13.10 4.92 7.35
C THR A 160 -12.98 3.62 6.56
N VAL A 161 -12.05 2.74 6.95
CA VAL A 161 -11.88 1.42 6.34
C VAL A 161 -13.14 0.55 6.54
N SER A 162 -13.72 0.60 7.74
CA SER A 162 -14.94 -0.15 8.07
C SER A 162 -16.15 0.35 7.27
N LEU A 163 -16.27 1.68 7.09
CA LEU A 163 -17.34 2.28 6.29
C LEU A 163 -17.21 1.88 4.81
N ALA A 164 -16.00 1.91 4.25
CA ALA A 164 -15.75 1.44 2.89
C ALA A 164 -16.12 -0.06 2.73
N GLY A 165 -15.76 -0.90 3.70
CA GLY A 165 -16.16 -2.29 3.75
C GLY A 165 -17.68 -2.49 3.83
N LEU A 166 -18.38 -1.69 4.65
CA LEU A 166 -19.83 -1.71 4.75
C LEU A 166 -20.48 -1.35 3.41
N LEU A 167 -20.03 -0.27 2.76
CA LEU A 167 -20.54 0.13 1.45
C LEU A 167 -20.32 -0.95 0.39
N PHE A 168 -19.16 -1.61 0.41
CA PHE A 168 -18.88 -2.74 -0.46
C PHE A 168 -19.85 -3.91 -0.23
N LEU A 169 -20.11 -4.29 1.03
CA LEU A 169 -21.05 -5.36 1.37
C LEU A 169 -22.50 -5.01 1.01
N VAL A 170 -22.92 -3.77 1.24
CA VAL A 170 -24.23 -3.26 0.80
C VAL A 170 -24.35 -3.36 -0.72
N GLY A 171 -23.33 -2.90 -1.46
CA GLY A 171 -23.29 -3.04 -2.92
C GLY A 171 -23.35 -4.50 -3.37
N TYR A 172 -22.59 -5.39 -2.73
CA TYR A 172 -22.56 -6.81 -3.01
C TYR A 172 -23.92 -7.50 -2.74
N SER A 173 -24.65 -7.08 -1.70
CA SER A 173 -25.96 -7.65 -1.36
C SER A 173 -27.11 -7.12 -2.21
N LEU A 174 -27.06 -5.85 -2.62
CA LEU A 174 -28.13 -5.21 -3.40
C LEU A 174 -27.99 -5.43 -4.90
N LEU A 175 -26.76 -5.52 -5.42
CA LEU A 175 -26.52 -5.69 -6.85
C LEU A 175 -26.56 -7.18 -7.23
N PRO A 176 -27.26 -7.57 -8.32
CA PRO A 176 -27.41 -8.96 -8.75
C PRO A 176 -26.14 -9.52 -9.45
N ILE A 177 -24.95 -9.22 -8.94
CA ILE A 177 -23.66 -9.58 -9.54
C ILE A 177 -23.41 -11.10 -9.46
N VAL A 178 -23.94 -11.76 -8.42
CA VAL A 178 -23.72 -13.20 -8.16
C VAL A 178 -24.96 -14.05 -8.48
N ARG A 179 -26.14 -13.43 -8.57
CA ARG A 179 -27.42 -14.16 -8.67
C ARG A 179 -27.68 -14.71 -10.08
N GLN A 180 -27.19 -14.05 -11.12
CA GLN A 180 -27.45 -14.43 -12.51
C GLN A 180 -26.78 -15.75 -12.94
N GLN A 181 -25.72 -16.18 -12.26
CA GLN A 181 -25.03 -17.43 -12.61
C GLN A 181 -25.78 -18.70 -12.15
N LYS A 182 -26.76 -18.55 -11.24
CA LYS A 182 -27.51 -19.69 -10.68
C LYS A 182 -28.76 -20.06 -11.49
N GLU A 183 -29.19 -19.21 -12.42
CA GLU A 183 -30.38 -19.44 -13.27
C GLU A 183 -30.01 -19.96 -14.67
N ALA A 184 -28.71 -20.05 -15.00
CA ALA A 184 -28.20 -20.49 -16.31
C ALA A 184 -27.50 -21.87 -16.27
N ALA A 185 -27.64 -22.63 -15.18
CA ALA A 185 -27.10 -23.99 -15.01
C ALA A 185 -28.21 -25.00 -14.70
#